data_AF-A0A8W8JRR8-F1
#
_entry.id   AF-A0A8W8JRR8-F1
#
_cell.length_a   1.000
_cell.length_b   1.000
_cell.length_c   1.000
_cell.angle_alpha   90.00
_cell.angle_beta   90.00
_cell.angle_gamma   90.00
#
_symmetry.space_group_name_H-M   'P 1'
#
loop_
_entity.id
_entity.type
_entity.pdbx_description
1 polymer ?
#
loop_
_entity_poly.entity_id
_entity_poly.type
_entity_poly.pdbx_seq_one_letter_code
_entity_poly.pdbx_strand_id
1 'polypeptide(L)'
;MLKTRVLKVHPCLRILMMCIILLGKAKTLVADSNSCEVTRLTLKVVDRCPVSEESWREAAEKKRCDVSAKQCSEPERLVYHCVINPYVNQTLEACAYAQNIVQGKCTSYDISGNVIQENWRADCAKFKENACPPYYRSDEA
;
A
#
# COMPACT_ATOMS: atom_id res chain seq x y z
N MET A 1 -35.37 43.49 25.43
CA MET A 1 -35.64 43.68 23.99
C MET A 1 -34.32 43.56 23.23
N LEU A 2 -34.08 42.42 22.57
CA LEU A 2 -32.83 42.13 21.86
C LEU A 2 -32.98 42.58 20.39
N LYS A 3 -32.28 43.65 19.98
CA LYS A 3 -32.23 44.09 18.58
C LYS A 3 -31.27 43.19 17.80
N THR A 4 -31.80 42.23 17.07
CA THR A 4 -31.06 41.46 16.06
C THR A 4 -30.65 42.39 14.92
N ARG A 5 -29.37 42.68 14.78
CA ARG A 5 -28.83 43.36 13.59
C ARG A 5 -28.72 42.34 12.47
N VAL A 6 -29.59 42.44 11.48
CA VAL A 6 -29.45 41.70 10.21
C VAL A 6 -28.34 42.37 9.41
N LEU A 7 -27.23 41.65 9.22
CA LEU A 7 -26.11 42.10 8.41
C LEU A 7 -26.54 42.14 6.93
N LYS A 8 -26.66 43.35 6.35
CA LYS A 8 -27.08 43.54 4.96
C LYS A 8 -25.88 43.29 4.04
N VAL A 9 -25.77 42.06 3.54
CA VAL A 9 -24.70 41.67 2.63
C VAL A 9 -24.94 42.31 1.27
N HIS A 10 -23.97 43.09 0.78
CA HIS A 10 -24.05 43.80 -0.50
C HIS A 10 -24.24 42.81 -1.67
N PRO A 11 -25.09 43.13 -2.66
CA PRO A 11 -25.38 42.23 -3.79
C PRO A 11 -24.13 41.85 -4.61
N CYS A 12 -23.12 42.72 -4.68
CA CYS A 12 -21.82 42.39 -5.28
C CYS A 12 -21.07 41.28 -4.53
N LEU A 13 -21.16 41.23 -3.20
CA LEU A 13 -20.52 40.18 -2.38
C LEU A 13 -21.20 38.81 -2.59
N ARG A 14 -22.52 38.80 -2.84
CA ARG A 14 -23.27 37.59 -3.20
C ARG A 14 -22.89 37.05 -4.57
N ILE A 15 -22.71 37.94 -5.55
CA ILE A 15 -22.29 37.55 -6.91
C ILE A 15 -20.86 37.00 -6.90
N LEU A 16 -19.94 37.64 -6.15
CA LEU A 16 -18.55 37.20 -6.01
C LEU A 16 -18.44 35.79 -5.39
N MET A 17 -19.22 35.49 -4.35
CA MET A 17 -19.26 34.12 -3.78
C MET A 17 -19.78 33.09 -4.78
N MET A 18 -20.78 33.41 -5.60
CA MET A 18 -21.29 32.47 -6.61
C MET A 18 -20.28 32.20 -7.73
N CYS A 19 -19.45 33.18 -8.11
CA CYS A 19 -18.38 32.98 -9.09
C CYS A 19 -17.29 32.01 -8.59
N ILE A 20 -16.96 32.01 -7.30
CA ILE A 20 -15.95 31.10 -6.72
C ILE A 20 -16.43 29.64 -6.78
N ILE A 21 -17.74 29.40 -6.61
CA ILE A 21 -18.34 28.06 -6.67
C ILE A 21 -18.33 27.50 -8.11
N LEU A 22 -18.47 28.36 -9.13
CA LEU A 22 -18.47 27.95 -10.54
C LEU A 22 -17.06 27.75 -11.13
N LEU A 23 -16.03 28.32 -10.53
CA LEU A 23 -14.62 28.20 -10.97
C LEU A 23 -13.87 27.05 -10.27
N GLY A 24 -14.41 26.51 -9.19
CA GLY A 24 -13.80 25.43 -8.40
C GLY A 24 -14.02 24.03 -8.97
N LYS A 25 -13.54 23.74 -10.19
CA LYS A 25 -13.30 22.34 -10.57
C LYS A 25 -12.05 21.86 -9.84
N ALA A 26 -12.20 21.45 -8.59
CA ALA A 26 -11.15 20.72 -7.88
C ALA A 26 -10.88 19.44 -8.67
N LYS A 27 -9.72 19.37 -9.34
CA LYS A 27 -9.21 18.09 -9.80
C LYS A 27 -8.86 17.32 -8.52
N THR A 28 -9.64 16.28 -8.21
CA THR A 28 -9.23 15.29 -7.22
C THR A 28 -7.93 14.67 -7.73
N LEU A 29 -6.80 15.05 -7.13
CA LEU A 29 -5.61 14.20 -7.21
C LEU A 29 -6.00 12.90 -6.51
N VAL A 30 -6.22 11.84 -7.29
CA VAL A 30 -6.20 10.49 -6.73
C VAL A 30 -4.76 10.30 -6.29
N ALA A 31 -4.53 10.32 -4.97
CA ALA A 31 -3.23 9.96 -4.44
C ALA A 31 -2.92 8.55 -4.91
N ASP A 32 -1.70 8.34 -5.39
CA ASP A 32 -1.25 7.00 -5.74
C ASP A 32 -1.36 6.10 -4.50
N SER A 33 -2.16 5.04 -4.62
CA SER A 33 -2.40 4.12 -3.53
C SER A 33 -1.35 3.02 -3.62
N ASN A 34 -0.47 2.91 -2.64
CA ASN A 34 0.47 1.78 -2.50
C ASN A 34 -0.23 0.45 -2.19
N SER A 35 -1.56 0.38 -2.32
CA SER A 35 -2.38 -0.80 -2.05
C SER A 35 -3.34 -1.10 -3.20
N CYS A 36 -3.63 -2.39 -3.38
CA CYS A 36 -4.71 -2.88 -4.24
C CYS A 36 -5.61 -3.83 -3.42
N GLU A 37 -6.93 -3.77 -3.61
CA GLU A 37 -7.87 -4.62 -2.85
C GLU A 37 -7.68 -6.12 -3.15
N VAL A 38 -7.17 -6.46 -4.34
CA VAL A 38 -6.75 -7.84 -4.70
C VAL A 38 -5.81 -8.45 -3.67
N THR A 39 -5.00 -7.64 -3.00
CA THR A 39 -4.09 -8.11 -1.96
C THR A 39 -4.82 -8.79 -0.82
N ARG A 40 -5.93 -8.23 -0.33
CA ARG A 40 -6.73 -8.87 0.72
C ARG A 40 -7.38 -10.17 0.23
N LEU A 41 -7.86 -10.17 -1.01
CA LEU A 41 -8.53 -11.33 -1.61
C LEU A 41 -7.58 -12.51 -1.85
N THR A 42 -6.29 -12.23 -2.05
CA THR A 42 -5.26 -13.24 -2.32
C THR A 42 -4.42 -13.60 -1.10
N LEU A 43 -4.62 -12.91 0.02
CA LEU A 43 -3.88 -13.13 1.26
C LEU A 43 -4.14 -14.53 1.82
N LYS A 44 -3.07 -15.26 2.10
CA LYS A 44 -3.13 -16.59 2.67
C LYS A 44 -2.05 -16.75 3.74
N VAL A 45 -2.41 -17.27 4.90
CA VAL A 45 -1.42 -17.73 5.89
C VAL A 45 -0.78 -19.01 5.37
N VAL A 46 0.55 -19.06 5.38
CA VAL A 46 1.35 -20.21 4.96
C VAL A 46 2.31 -20.60 6.07
N ASP A 47 2.74 -21.87 6.09
CA ASP A 47 3.62 -22.40 7.14
C ASP A 47 5.02 -21.76 7.10
N ARG A 48 5.54 -21.53 5.89
CA ARG A 48 6.82 -20.85 5.65
C ARG A 48 6.86 -20.22 4.26
N CYS A 49 7.71 -19.21 4.13
CA CYS A 49 8.05 -18.66 2.82
C CYS A 49 9.10 -19.51 2.09
N PRO A 50 9.12 -19.43 0.74
CA PRO A 50 10.22 -19.97 -0.06
C PRO A 50 11.57 -19.41 0.40
N VAL A 51 12.62 -20.23 0.35
CA VAL A 51 13.97 -19.87 0.84
C VAL A 51 15.02 -19.81 -0.26
N SER A 52 14.71 -20.36 -1.43
CA SER A 52 15.55 -20.29 -2.64
C SER A 52 14.81 -19.60 -3.76
N GLU A 53 15.55 -18.96 -4.66
CA GLU A 53 15.00 -18.29 -5.86
C GLU A 53 14.13 -19.24 -6.70
N GLU A 54 14.55 -20.50 -6.85
CA GLU A 54 13.78 -21.53 -7.56
C GLU A 54 12.43 -21.77 -6.89
N SER A 55 12.43 -22.05 -5.58
CA SER A 55 11.18 -22.26 -4.82
C SER A 55 10.28 -21.02 -4.80
N TRP A 56 10.89 -19.83 -4.84
CA TRP A 56 10.17 -18.56 -4.90
C TRP A 56 9.48 -18.41 -6.26
N ARG A 57 10.18 -18.69 -7.37
CA ARG A 57 9.61 -18.65 -8.72
C ARG A 57 8.46 -19.64 -8.88
N GLU A 58 8.62 -20.87 -8.40
CA GLU A 58 7.56 -21.88 -8.44
C GLU A 58 6.32 -21.42 -7.65
N ALA A 59 6.52 -20.84 -6.47
CA ALA A 59 5.42 -20.33 -5.65
C ALA A 59 4.73 -19.12 -6.30
N ALA A 60 5.49 -18.21 -6.91
CA ALA A 60 4.99 -17.07 -7.65
C ALA A 60 4.17 -17.50 -8.89
N GLU A 61 4.71 -18.43 -9.68
CA GLU A 61 4.03 -19.03 -10.84
C GLU A 61 2.73 -19.75 -10.43
N LYS A 62 2.72 -20.41 -9.26
CA LYS A 62 1.52 -21.05 -8.71
C LYS A 62 0.48 -20.04 -8.22
N LYS A 63 0.91 -18.92 -7.62
CA LYS A 63 0.01 -17.88 -7.09
C LYS A 63 -0.72 -17.11 -8.20
N ARG A 64 -0.08 -16.93 -9.36
CA ARG A 64 -0.65 -16.31 -10.57
C ARG A 64 -1.22 -14.91 -10.37
N CYS A 65 -0.40 -14.01 -9.83
CA CYS A 65 -0.82 -12.62 -9.58
C CYS A 65 -1.20 -11.86 -10.86
N ASP A 66 -0.69 -12.27 -12.02
CA ASP A 66 -1.02 -11.73 -13.34
C ASP A 66 -2.52 -11.81 -13.67
N VAL A 67 -3.21 -12.84 -13.17
CA VAL A 67 -4.64 -13.06 -13.43
C VAL A 67 -5.51 -11.98 -12.80
N SER A 68 -5.13 -11.51 -11.61
CA SER A 68 -5.87 -10.49 -10.85
C SER A 68 -5.32 -9.08 -11.02
N ALA A 69 -4.13 -8.92 -11.61
CA ALA A 69 -3.46 -7.63 -11.81
C ALA A 69 -4.33 -6.57 -12.52
N LYS A 70 -5.16 -6.99 -13.48
CA LYS A 70 -6.07 -6.09 -14.24
C LYS A 70 -7.14 -5.40 -13.38
N GLN A 71 -7.35 -5.87 -12.15
CA GLN A 71 -8.31 -5.27 -11.21
C GLN A 71 -7.68 -4.13 -10.39
N CYS A 72 -6.37 -3.95 -10.50
CA CYS A 72 -5.59 -2.94 -9.81
C CYS A 72 -5.32 -1.73 -10.73
N SER A 73 -5.07 -0.56 -10.15
CA SER A 73 -4.73 0.66 -10.90
C SER A 73 -3.38 0.57 -11.62
N GLU A 74 -2.44 -0.20 -11.08
CA GLU A 74 -1.09 -0.40 -11.59
C GLU A 74 -0.80 -1.91 -11.66
N PRO A 75 -1.31 -2.59 -12.69
CA PRO A 75 -1.20 -4.03 -12.83
C PRO A 75 0.24 -4.56 -12.76
N GLU A 76 1.20 -3.82 -13.32
CA GLU A 76 2.62 -4.17 -13.36
C GLU A 76 3.30 -4.15 -11.99
N ARG A 77 2.74 -3.42 -11.01
CA ARG A 77 3.25 -3.42 -9.64
C ARG A 77 2.74 -4.63 -8.85
N LEU A 78 1.64 -5.26 -9.27
CA LEU A 78 1.03 -6.36 -8.54
C LEU A 78 1.82 -7.66 -8.76
N VAL A 79 2.68 -7.99 -7.80
CA VAL A 79 3.58 -9.14 -7.85
C VAL A 79 3.37 -10.07 -6.66
N TYR A 80 3.99 -11.24 -6.74
CA TYR A 80 3.99 -12.22 -5.66
C TYR A 80 4.80 -11.73 -4.46
N HIS A 81 4.25 -11.90 -3.27
CA HIS A 81 4.96 -11.73 -2.01
C HIS A 81 4.70 -12.91 -1.09
N CYS A 82 5.76 -13.37 -0.42
CA CYS A 82 5.64 -14.14 0.81
C CYS A 82 6.44 -13.42 1.90
N VAL A 83 5.75 -12.92 2.93
CA VAL A 83 6.33 -12.00 3.92
C VAL A 83 5.83 -12.33 5.32
N ILE A 84 6.49 -11.78 6.33
CA ILE A 84 6.02 -11.88 7.71
C ILE A 84 4.82 -10.95 7.97
N ASN A 85 4.02 -11.28 8.97
CA ASN A 85 3.02 -10.35 9.49
C ASN A 85 3.66 -9.28 10.40
N PRO A 86 2.91 -8.25 10.84
CA PRO A 86 3.45 -7.18 11.71
C PRO A 86 3.90 -7.65 13.10
N TYR A 87 3.50 -8.86 13.50
CA TYR A 87 3.81 -9.47 14.79
C TYR A 87 5.00 -10.44 14.71
N VAL A 88 5.57 -10.66 13.53
CA VAL A 88 6.73 -11.55 13.30
C VAL A 88 6.48 -12.98 13.79
N ASN A 89 5.23 -13.45 13.75
CA ASN A 89 4.86 -14.78 14.24
C ASN A 89 4.14 -15.65 13.19
N GLN A 90 3.88 -15.10 12.00
CA GLN A 90 3.26 -15.80 10.88
C GLN A 90 3.87 -15.34 9.57
N THR A 91 3.84 -16.23 8.58
CA THR A 91 4.13 -15.90 7.18
C THR A 91 2.85 -15.83 6.37
N LEU A 92 2.81 -14.88 5.44
CA LEU A 92 1.67 -14.49 4.64
C LEU A 92 2.07 -14.47 3.17
N GLU A 93 1.28 -15.10 2.33
CA GLU A 93 1.44 -15.13 0.89
C GLU A 93 0.32 -14.35 0.21
N ALA A 94 0.65 -13.35 -0.61
CA ALA A 94 -0.31 -12.47 -1.27
C ALA A 94 0.18 -11.97 -2.64
N CYS A 95 -0.75 -11.43 -3.42
CA CYS A 95 -0.44 -10.58 -4.56
C CYS A 95 -0.56 -9.12 -4.12
N ALA A 96 0.55 -8.37 -4.11
CA ALA A 96 0.55 -7.00 -3.64
C ALA A 96 1.43 -6.11 -4.50
N TYR A 97 1.26 -4.81 -4.37
CA TYR A 97 2.15 -3.87 -5.03
C TYR A 97 3.54 -3.95 -4.42
N ALA A 98 4.54 -4.18 -5.27
CA ALA A 98 5.94 -4.09 -4.89
C ALA A 98 6.24 -2.68 -4.32
N GLN A 99 6.99 -2.66 -3.23
CA GLN A 99 7.44 -1.44 -2.54
C GLN A 99 8.96 -1.48 -2.39
N ASN A 100 9.57 -0.31 -2.27
CA ASN A 100 10.98 -0.22 -1.91
C ASN A 100 11.09 -0.24 -0.39
N ILE A 101 11.83 -1.21 0.14
CA ILE A 101 12.06 -1.39 1.58
C ILE A 101 13.39 -0.77 1.94
N VAL A 102 13.41 0.03 3.02
CA VAL A 102 14.61 0.74 3.46
C VAL A 102 15.06 0.37 4.87
N GLN A 103 16.27 0.83 5.24
CA GLN A 103 16.84 0.73 6.58
C GLN A 103 17.07 -0.71 7.08
N GLY A 104 17.24 -1.66 6.16
CA GLY A 104 17.57 -3.04 6.50
C GLY A 104 16.48 -3.75 7.30
N LYS A 105 15.23 -3.27 7.21
CA LYS A 105 14.08 -3.91 7.85
C LYS A 105 13.57 -5.05 7.00
N CYS A 106 13.00 -6.05 7.65
CA CYS A 106 12.32 -7.12 6.95
C CYS A 106 11.04 -6.60 6.30
N THR A 107 10.67 -7.17 5.15
CA THR A 107 9.39 -6.89 4.49
C THR A 107 8.25 -7.51 5.30
N SER A 108 7.17 -6.76 5.51
CA SER A 108 5.94 -7.26 6.11
C SER A 108 4.69 -6.77 5.41
N TYR A 109 3.60 -7.51 5.57
CA TYR A 109 2.27 -7.07 5.15
C TYR A 109 1.53 -6.43 6.33
N ASP A 110 1.19 -5.14 6.20
CA ASP A 110 0.31 -4.44 7.13
C ASP A 110 -1.16 -4.75 6.80
N ILE A 111 -1.79 -5.54 7.67
CA ILE A 111 -3.18 -5.99 7.52
C ILE A 111 -4.14 -4.81 7.56
N SER A 112 -3.87 -3.80 8.40
CA SER A 112 -4.73 -2.61 8.53
C SER A 112 -4.57 -1.70 7.33
N GLY A 113 -3.33 -1.44 6.92
CA GLY A 113 -3.00 -0.58 5.77
C GLY A 113 -3.22 -1.23 4.39
N ASN A 114 -3.38 -2.55 4.33
CA ASN A 114 -3.37 -3.33 3.09
C ASN A 114 -2.12 -3.06 2.22
N VAL A 115 -0.95 -2.98 2.85
CA VAL A 115 0.27 -2.52 2.18
C VAL A 115 1.47 -3.36 2.59
N ILE A 116 2.39 -3.56 1.65
CA ILE A 116 3.72 -4.12 1.94
C ILE A 116 4.61 -3.00 2.48
N GLN A 117 5.31 -3.21 3.59
CA GLN A 117 6.15 -2.18 4.20
C GLN A 117 7.24 -2.77 5.10
N GLU A 118 8.16 -1.92 5.56
CA GLU A 118 9.15 -2.26 6.58
C GLU A 118 8.50 -2.77 7.87
N ASN A 119 9.05 -3.84 8.44
CA ASN A 119 8.73 -4.25 9.80
C ASN A 119 9.76 -3.69 10.79
N TRP A 120 9.36 -2.68 11.55
CA TRP A 120 10.24 -2.04 12.55
C TRP A 120 10.64 -2.94 13.72
N ARG A 121 9.97 -4.09 13.92
CA ARG A 121 10.31 -5.09 14.94
C ARG A 121 11.33 -6.12 14.44
N ALA A 122 11.59 -6.17 13.14
CA ALA A 122 12.46 -7.17 12.52
C ALA A 122 13.56 -6.48 11.69
N ASP A 123 14.77 -6.49 12.23
CA ASP A 123 15.97 -5.91 11.63
C ASP A 123 16.74 -7.00 10.87
N CYS A 124 16.31 -7.25 9.63
CA CYS A 124 16.85 -8.33 8.77
C CYS A 124 18.31 -8.12 8.40
N ALA A 125 18.80 -6.88 8.37
CA ALA A 125 20.22 -6.59 8.14
C ALA A 125 21.14 -7.16 9.23
N LYS A 126 20.60 -7.53 10.40
CA LYS A 126 21.36 -8.13 11.51
C LYS A 126 21.31 -9.66 11.52
N PHE A 127 20.65 -10.29 10.57
CA PHE A 127 20.59 -11.75 10.50
C PHE A 127 21.98 -12.32 10.17
N LYS A 128 22.31 -13.48 10.75
CA LYS A 128 23.60 -14.15 10.50
C LYS A 128 23.67 -14.74 9.10
N GLU A 129 22.52 -15.19 8.61
CA GLU A 129 22.34 -15.79 7.30
C GLU A 129 21.24 -15.01 6.59
N ASN A 130 21.38 -14.81 5.28
CA ASN A 130 20.40 -14.13 4.43
C ASN A 130 20.03 -12.72 4.95
N ALA A 131 21.03 -11.97 5.39
CA ALA A 131 20.83 -10.57 5.76
C ALA A 131 20.34 -9.76 4.56
N CYS A 132 19.29 -8.98 4.73
CA CYS A 132 18.81 -8.11 3.65
C CYS A 132 19.72 -6.88 3.50
N PRO A 133 19.85 -6.33 2.28
CA PRO A 133 20.56 -5.07 2.09
C PRO A 133 19.78 -3.89 2.70
N PRO A 134 20.42 -2.72 2.90
CA PRO A 134 19.75 -1.53 3.43
C PRO A 134 18.60 -1.00 2.57
N TYR A 135 18.57 -1.35 1.28
CA TYR A 135 17.55 -0.97 0.30
C TYR A 135 17.33 -2.14 -0.66
N TYR A 136 16.08 -2.54 -0.88
CA TYR A 136 15.70 -3.58 -1.86
C TYR A 136 14.23 -3.47 -2.27
N ARG A 137 13.85 -4.15 -3.36
CA ARG A 137 12.44 -4.23 -3.78
C ARG A 137 11.75 -5.37 -3.03
N SER A 138 10.53 -5.17 -2.56
CA SER A 138 9.88 -6.08 -1.62
C SER A 138 9.55 -7.48 -2.14
N ASP A 139 9.64 -7.72 -3.45
CA ASP A 139 9.50 -9.02 -4.11
C ASP A 139 10.85 -9.74 -4.27
N GLU A 140 11.94 -9.11 -3.86
CA GLU A 140 13.27 -9.71 -3.70
C GLU A 140 13.53 -10.14 -2.23
N ALA A 141 12.49 -10.09 -1.39
CA ALA A 141 12.51 -10.30 0.06
C ALA A 141 12.58 -11.79 0.47
#